data_AF-A0A6G4U216-F1
#
_entry.id   AF-A0A6G4U216-F1
#
_cell.length_a   1.000
_cell.length_b   1.000
_cell.length_c   1.000
_cell.angle_alpha   90.00
_cell.angle_beta   90.00
_cell.angle_gamma   90.00
#
_symmetry.space_group_name_H-M   'P 1'
#
loop_
_entity.id
_entity.type
_entity.pdbx_description
1 polymer ?
#
loop_
_entity_poly.entity_id
_entity_poly.type
_entity_poly.pdbx_seq_one_letter_code
_entity_poly.pdbx_strand_id
1 'polypeptide(L)'
;MPARFHLRFQVHPDDTARQAAELAKFCQEATIGEVVLLIAAEEFYDGHPDGAAEDRLYESAAETVAVLRESGLEVSLNPWVTSGHADRGRHDRHGFAPMVGPDGSTATGQASFACPRWRSWIAAHYGRFARLGFRVLWLEDDFRYHNHAPLTWGGGFEPLMLERFADLAGEPVTREQLVATVTAPGTPHPWRALLQRVWRTAQLEVAELLAAEVADASDGRSRLGLMSSRPGTHSVEGRDWTALFEALAIGGEAHHRPHFAAYSDSPGRSLSRSVWLLETQRALRPAWVRNEPEIENWPHTAWSKSDTQTWSEMAAAQLGGADAQFLNVLPMHSGRAGRYPRVADLLRRSRPALDFLADLEPATGTLGVGLPVREDAAAHVRTSGGGLAELDTDPGPAADFLLRYGVPVTAEDAPVRVLFGQLAWVYDDDAVRRMLAGGVLLDGTAAHILTERGFADLLGVTATAVERRDADAPSRPGPYALEEVLPAAGFDNDGDYLSVNVQPALARLRPVPEAQVWTRIVTPALEPWGAGRVVFTNRLGGRVGILAATAPDELAYSDDGQWLLHSMIRYLEGDAPSLPLITGGPHLIPRLARTGTGWQLAVANGSPDPAFPRIRL
;
A
#
# COMPACT_ATOMS: atom_id res chain seq x y z
N MET A 1 9.44 -6.30 -25.09
CA MET A 1 9.39 -4.88 -25.51
C MET A 1 10.29 -4.10 -24.56
N PRO A 2 10.98 -3.05 -25.01
CA PRO A 2 11.82 -2.27 -24.11
C PRO A 2 11.03 -1.71 -22.91
N ALA A 3 11.70 -1.58 -21.77
CA ALA A 3 11.17 -0.90 -20.60
C ALA A 3 10.83 0.56 -20.96
N ARG A 4 9.66 1.01 -20.51
CA ARG A 4 9.14 2.36 -20.78
C ARG A 4 9.37 3.27 -19.57
N PHE A 5 9.83 4.48 -19.82
CA PHE A 5 10.05 5.50 -18.79
C PHE A 5 9.12 6.69 -19.03
N HIS A 6 8.31 7.03 -18.02
CA HIS A 6 7.47 8.22 -18.01
C HIS A 6 8.05 9.20 -16.99
N LEU A 7 8.73 10.24 -17.47
CA LEU A 7 9.45 11.19 -16.60
C LEU A 7 8.53 12.33 -16.16
N ARG A 8 8.28 12.46 -14.85
CA ARG A 8 7.66 13.64 -14.28
C ARG A 8 8.63 14.82 -14.31
N PHE A 9 8.17 15.97 -14.80
CA PHE A 9 8.97 17.18 -14.83
C PHE A 9 8.08 18.42 -14.69
N GLN A 10 8.44 19.32 -13.78
CA GLN A 10 7.77 20.60 -13.61
C GLN A 10 8.34 21.65 -14.56
N VAL A 11 7.43 22.26 -15.32
CA VAL A 11 7.73 23.43 -16.15
C VAL A 11 7.33 24.68 -15.39
N HIS A 12 8.25 25.65 -15.33
CA HIS A 12 7.94 26.96 -14.79
C HIS A 12 7.48 27.90 -15.91
N PRO A 13 6.46 28.75 -15.68
CA PRO A 13 5.97 29.67 -16.71
C PRO A 13 6.95 30.75 -17.20
N ASP A 14 8.14 30.84 -16.60
CA ASP A 14 9.21 31.74 -17.02
C ASP A 14 10.26 30.95 -17.83
N ASP A 15 10.45 31.30 -19.10
CA ASP A 15 11.44 30.67 -20.00
C ASP A 15 11.10 29.22 -20.43
N THR A 16 9.82 28.97 -20.69
CA THR A 16 9.26 27.67 -21.04
C THR A 16 9.94 27.01 -22.25
N ALA A 17 10.15 27.74 -23.36
CA ALA A 17 10.83 27.20 -24.55
C ALA A 17 12.22 26.63 -24.24
N ARG A 18 13.03 27.34 -23.43
CA ARG A 18 14.36 26.87 -23.05
C ARG A 18 14.28 25.63 -22.18
N GLN A 19 13.37 25.63 -21.20
CA GLN A 19 13.16 24.47 -20.32
C GLN A 19 12.73 23.24 -21.13
N ALA A 20 11.79 23.40 -22.05
CA ALA A 20 11.30 22.34 -22.91
C ALA A 20 12.39 21.79 -23.84
N ALA A 21 13.20 22.65 -24.45
CA ALA A 21 14.32 22.24 -25.30
C ALA A 21 15.42 21.49 -24.49
N GLU A 22 15.72 21.98 -23.28
CA GLU A 22 16.65 21.30 -22.36
C GLU A 22 16.12 19.93 -21.93
N LEU A 23 14.83 19.85 -21.61
CA LEU A 23 14.15 18.61 -21.24
C LEU A 23 14.12 17.60 -22.39
N ALA A 24 13.83 18.05 -23.62
CA ALA A 24 13.85 17.19 -24.80
C ALA A 24 15.22 16.55 -25.01
N LYS A 25 16.30 17.35 -24.89
CA LYS A 25 17.68 16.85 -24.94
C LYS A 25 17.96 15.85 -23.83
N PHE A 26 17.57 16.14 -22.59
CA PHE A 26 17.72 15.21 -21.47
C PHE A 26 17.01 13.87 -21.74
N CYS A 27 15.78 13.92 -22.26
CA CYS A 27 15.01 12.72 -22.58
C CYS A 27 15.67 11.86 -23.66
N GLN A 28 16.25 12.49 -24.70
CA GLN A 28 17.03 11.79 -25.71
C GLN A 28 18.26 11.09 -25.10
N GLU A 29 19.02 11.79 -24.25
CA GLU A 29 20.22 11.25 -23.58
C GLU A 29 19.90 10.10 -22.61
N ALA A 30 18.72 10.15 -21.97
CA ALA A 30 18.23 9.16 -21.00
C ALA A 30 17.31 8.09 -21.63
N THR A 31 17.07 8.14 -22.95
CA THR A 31 16.18 7.21 -23.70
C THR A 31 14.75 7.16 -23.17
N ILE A 32 14.22 8.31 -22.75
CA ILE A 32 12.88 8.49 -22.22
C ILE A 32 11.90 8.67 -23.39
N GLY A 33 10.78 7.94 -23.37
CA GLY A 33 9.77 8.00 -24.43
C GLY A 33 8.62 8.97 -24.13
N GLU A 34 8.39 9.26 -22.86
CA GLU A 34 7.27 10.10 -22.43
C GLU A 34 7.63 11.02 -21.28
N VAL A 35 7.11 12.25 -21.34
CA VAL A 35 7.17 13.22 -20.25
C VAL A 35 5.78 13.42 -19.65
N VAL A 36 5.69 13.37 -18.33
CA VAL A 36 4.51 13.75 -17.56
C VAL A 36 4.74 15.15 -17.00
N LEU A 37 4.10 16.16 -17.60
CA LEU A 37 4.28 17.53 -17.15
C LEU A 37 3.60 17.75 -15.80
N LEU A 38 4.31 18.42 -14.90
CA LEU A 38 3.76 18.99 -13.68
C LEU A 38 3.55 20.48 -13.89
N ILE A 39 2.40 20.98 -13.45
CA ILE A 39 2.10 22.42 -13.44
C ILE A 39 1.91 22.89 -12.01
N ALA A 40 2.61 23.97 -11.65
CA ALA A 40 2.52 24.59 -10.32
C ALA A 40 2.64 23.60 -9.14
N ALA A 41 3.56 22.62 -9.22
CA ALA A 41 3.72 21.64 -8.16
C ALA A 41 4.50 22.16 -6.93
N GLU A 42 4.26 21.52 -5.79
CA GLU A 42 4.86 21.77 -4.47
C GLU A 42 4.93 23.24 -4.06
N GLU A 43 6.13 23.84 -4.08
CA GLU A 43 6.38 25.22 -3.64
C GLU A 43 5.73 26.26 -4.57
N PHE A 44 5.36 25.86 -5.79
CA PHE A 44 4.67 26.71 -6.76
C PHE A 44 3.14 26.56 -6.68
N TYR A 45 2.64 25.64 -5.86
CA TYR A 45 1.21 25.48 -5.60
C TYR A 45 0.78 26.46 -4.51
N ASP A 46 0.01 27.48 -4.87
CA ASP A 46 -0.53 28.49 -3.94
C ASP A 46 -2.03 28.33 -3.66
N GLY A 47 -2.66 27.30 -4.24
CA GLY A 47 -4.10 27.03 -4.18
C GLY A 47 -4.64 26.64 -5.57
N HIS A 48 -5.92 26.27 -5.65
CA HIS A 48 -6.56 25.93 -6.93
C HIS A 48 -6.44 27.10 -7.91
N PRO A 49 -5.85 26.93 -9.11
CA PRO A 49 -5.64 28.04 -10.04
C PRO A 49 -6.93 28.51 -10.73
N ASP A 50 -6.96 29.78 -11.13
CA ASP A 50 -7.98 30.39 -11.98
C ASP A 50 -7.45 31.57 -12.81
N GLY A 51 -8.31 32.06 -13.72
CA GLY A 51 -8.10 33.28 -14.48
C GLY A 51 -6.70 33.36 -15.09
N ALA A 52 -6.03 34.50 -14.89
CA ALA A 52 -4.71 34.75 -15.44
C ALA A 52 -3.62 33.77 -14.93
N ALA A 53 -3.77 33.23 -13.72
CA ALA A 53 -2.80 32.26 -13.19
C ALA A 53 -2.94 30.91 -13.91
N GLU A 54 -4.17 30.41 -14.08
CA GLU A 54 -4.44 29.20 -14.85
C GLU A 54 -4.10 29.38 -16.34
N ASP A 55 -4.45 30.53 -16.93
CA ASP A 55 -4.12 30.87 -18.32
C ASP A 55 -2.61 30.75 -18.57
N ARG A 56 -1.80 31.29 -17.65
CA ARG A 56 -0.35 31.22 -17.72
C ARG A 56 0.19 29.79 -17.62
N LEU A 57 -0.40 28.93 -16.77
CA LEU A 57 -0.05 27.51 -16.69
C LEU A 57 -0.43 26.77 -17.98
N TYR A 58 -1.60 27.06 -18.52
CA TYR A 58 -2.09 26.47 -19.77
C TYR A 58 -1.20 26.83 -20.96
N GLU A 59 -0.85 28.11 -21.12
CA GLU A 59 0.04 28.58 -22.18
C GLU A 59 1.44 27.94 -22.09
N SER A 60 2.00 27.86 -20.88
CA SER A 60 3.30 27.20 -20.63
C SER A 60 3.27 25.71 -20.95
N ALA A 61 2.18 25.03 -20.58
CA ALA A 61 1.98 23.63 -20.93
C ALA A 61 1.85 23.45 -22.45
N ALA A 62 1.08 24.30 -23.13
CA ALA A 62 0.88 24.26 -24.58
C ALA A 62 2.20 24.44 -25.35
N GLU A 63 3.01 25.42 -24.97
CA GLU A 63 4.32 25.67 -25.58
C GLU A 63 5.27 24.49 -25.35
N THR A 64 5.31 23.95 -24.11
CA THR A 64 6.13 22.78 -23.81
C THR A 64 5.71 21.56 -24.63
N VAL A 65 4.41 21.28 -24.70
CA VAL A 65 3.86 20.16 -25.45
C VAL A 65 4.27 20.23 -26.92
N ALA A 66 4.24 21.42 -27.53
CA ALA A 66 4.70 21.60 -28.92
C ALA A 66 6.17 21.19 -29.09
N VAL A 67 7.07 21.73 -28.27
CA VAL A 67 8.51 21.45 -28.34
C VAL A 67 8.84 19.97 -28.09
N LEU A 68 8.20 19.34 -27.10
CA LEU A 68 8.43 17.94 -26.78
C LEU A 68 7.93 17.01 -27.89
N ARG A 69 6.77 17.28 -28.47
CA ARG A 69 6.22 16.49 -29.60
C ARG A 69 7.05 16.65 -30.87
N GLU A 70 7.53 17.85 -31.18
CA GLU A 70 8.48 18.06 -32.28
C GLU A 70 9.77 17.25 -32.10
N SER A 71 10.14 16.95 -30.86
CA SER A 71 11.27 16.11 -30.49
C SER A 71 10.94 14.61 -30.44
N GLY A 72 9.71 14.21 -30.81
CA GLY A 72 9.26 12.81 -30.87
C GLY A 72 8.84 12.20 -29.53
N LEU A 73 8.60 13.02 -28.50
CA LEU A 73 8.17 12.56 -27.18
C LEU A 73 6.65 12.53 -27.08
N GLU A 74 6.14 11.51 -26.39
CA GLU A 74 4.77 11.51 -25.90
C GLU A 74 4.65 12.40 -24.66
N VAL A 75 3.48 12.98 -24.42
CA VAL A 75 3.28 13.94 -23.32
C VAL A 75 1.98 13.64 -22.58
N SER A 76 2.09 13.46 -21.26
CA SER A 76 0.99 13.37 -20.31
C SER A 76 1.02 14.56 -19.35
N LEU A 77 -0.06 14.74 -18.59
CA LEU A 77 -0.17 15.82 -17.61
C LEU A 77 -0.50 15.25 -16.23
N ASN A 78 0.21 15.75 -15.24
CA ASN A 78 -0.16 15.66 -13.85
C ASN A 78 -0.40 17.10 -13.34
N PRO A 79 -1.67 17.54 -13.21
CA PRO A 79 -2.02 18.92 -12.91
C PRO A 79 -1.77 19.32 -11.44
N TRP A 80 -1.14 18.44 -10.65
CA TRP A 80 -0.77 18.62 -9.24
C TRP A 80 -1.90 18.80 -8.22
N VAL A 81 -3.07 19.27 -8.61
CA VAL A 81 -4.16 19.54 -7.67
C VAL A 81 -5.44 18.80 -8.04
N THR A 82 -6.01 18.14 -7.03
CA THR A 82 -7.40 17.63 -7.01
C THR A 82 -8.19 18.36 -5.92
N SER A 83 -8.42 17.74 -4.77
CA SER A 83 -8.95 18.44 -3.59
C SER A 83 -7.88 19.30 -2.91
N GLY A 84 -6.60 18.95 -3.08
CA GLY A 84 -5.43 19.59 -2.47
C GLY A 84 -4.80 18.71 -1.38
N HIS A 85 -3.48 18.80 -1.20
CA HIS A 85 -2.69 17.94 -0.29
C HIS A 85 -2.72 18.39 1.18
N ALA A 86 -2.37 19.66 1.39
CA ALA A 86 -2.18 20.22 2.71
C ALA A 86 -2.23 21.75 2.64
N ASP A 87 -2.66 22.38 3.74
CA ASP A 87 -2.76 23.84 3.82
C ASP A 87 -1.39 24.45 3.59
N ARG A 88 -0.41 24.23 4.47
CA ARG A 88 0.95 24.85 4.36
C ARG A 88 0.89 26.37 4.03
N GLY A 89 -0.12 27.07 4.55
CA GLY A 89 -0.36 28.50 4.28
C GLY A 89 -1.21 28.81 3.03
N ARG A 90 -1.76 27.80 2.35
CA ARG A 90 -2.64 27.92 1.19
C ARG A 90 -4.09 28.07 1.63
N HIS A 91 -4.86 28.81 0.85
CA HIS A 91 -6.25 29.13 1.14
C HIS A 91 -7.11 29.00 -0.11
N ASP A 92 -8.35 28.53 0.07
CA ASP A 92 -9.37 28.57 -0.96
C ASP A 92 -9.70 30.01 -1.35
N ARG A 93 -9.81 30.25 -2.66
CA ARG A 93 -10.18 31.53 -3.28
C ARG A 93 -11.47 31.43 -4.09
N HIS A 94 -11.99 30.21 -4.21
CA HIS A 94 -13.13 29.88 -5.05
C HIS A 94 -14.42 29.75 -4.27
N GLY A 95 -14.40 29.88 -2.95
CA GLY A 95 -15.53 29.63 -2.07
C GLY A 95 -16.01 28.17 -2.18
N PHE A 96 -15.07 27.24 -2.23
CA PHE A 96 -15.32 25.81 -2.07
C PHE A 96 -15.72 25.52 -0.63
N ALA A 97 -16.58 24.51 -0.44
CA ALA A 97 -16.81 23.99 0.90
C ALA A 97 -15.52 23.26 1.35
N PRO A 98 -14.99 23.58 2.54
CA PRO A 98 -13.74 22.99 2.99
C PRO A 98 -13.95 21.53 3.45
N MET A 99 -12.89 20.74 3.41
CA MET A 99 -12.85 19.48 4.14
C MET A 99 -12.87 19.75 5.66
N VAL A 100 -13.66 18.95 6.39
CA VAL A 100 -13.71 18.98 7.85
C VAL A 100 -13.35 17.60 8.40
N GLY A 101 -12.44 17.59 9.38
CA GLY A 101 -11.97 16.38 10.04
C GLY A 101 -12.88 15.86 11.14
N PRO A 102 -12.62 14.65 11.66
CA PRO A 102 -13.46 14.01 12.68
C PRO A 102 -13.53 14.81 13.99
N ASP A 103 -12.47 15.55 14.33
CA ASP A 103 -12.36 16.43 15.49
C ASP A 103 -12.97 17.83 15.27
N GLY A 104 -13.47 18.11 14.05
CA GLY A 104 -14.02 19.41 13.67
C GLY A 104 -12.99 20.41 13.18
N SER A 105 -11.70 20.05 13.11
CA SER A 105 -10.70 20.84 12.39
C SER A 105 -11.13 21.04 10.94
N THR A 106 -10.89 22.23 10.40
CA THR A 106 -11.31 22.62 9.05
C THR A 106 -10.07 22.98 8.25
N ALA A 107 -9.93 22.38 7.07
CA ALA A 107 -8.87 22.71 6.13
C ALA A 107 -9.11 24.10 5.52
N THR A 108 -8.05 24.85 5.25
CA THR A 108 -8.16 26.15 4.57
C THR A 108 -8.01 26.05 3.06
N GLY A 109 -7.32 25.03 2.56
CA GLY A 109 -7.03 24.85 1.13
C GLY A 109 -7.56 23.56 0.51
N GLN A 110 -8.12 22.63 1.29
CA GLN A 110 -8.66 21.37 0.77
C GLN A 110 -10.17 21.44 0.58
N ALA A 111 -10.62 21.13 -0.63
CA ALA A 111 -12.04 21.17 -0.99
C ALA A 111 -12.76 19.85 -0.72
N SER A 112 -14.01 19.95 -0.25
CA SER A 112 -14.93 18.82 -0.10
C SER A 112 -15.29 18.19 -1.45
N PHE A 113 -15.29 16.86 -1.50
CA PHE A 113 -15.74 16.10 -2.67
C PHE A 113 -17.22 16.30 -2.98
N ALA A 114 -18.02 16.60 -1.95
CA ALA A 114 -19.43 16.90 -2.12
C ALA A 114 -19.70 18.34 -2.57
N CYS A 115 -18.69 19.22 -2.61
CA CYS A 115 -18.86 20.62 -3.00
C CYS A 115 -19.20 20.76 -4.49
N PRO A 116 -20.40 21.27 -4.87
CA PRO A 116 -20.76 21.41 -6.28
C PRO A 116 -19.84 22.37 -7.04
N ARG A 117 -19.36 23.44 -6.37
CA ARG A 117 -18.45 24.43 -6.99
C ARG A 117 -17.09 23.83 -7.31
N TRP A 118 -16.53 23.04 -6.38
CA TRP A 118 -15.28 22.34 -6.62
C TRP A 118 -15.42 21.28 -7.71
N ARG A 119 -16.52 20.52 -7.72
CA ARG A 119 -16.81 19.54 -8.78
C ARG A 119 -16.86 20.16 -10.17
N SER A 120 -17.55 21.30 -10.31
CA SER A 120 -17.55 22.05 -11.57
C SER A 120 -16.17 22.57 -11.94
N TRP A 121 -15.41 23.07 -10.96
CA TRP A 121 -14.06 23.57 -11.18
C TRP A 121 -13.08 22.47 -11.62
N ILE A 122 -13.02 21.32 -10.93
CA ILE A 122 -12.08 20.24 -11.24
C ILE A 122 -12.36 19.65 -12.62
N ALA A 123 -13.65 19.51 -12.99
CA ALA A 123 -14.06 19.10 -14.32
C ALA A 123 -13.55 20.10 -15.37
N ALA A 124 -13.90 21.38 -15.22
CA ALA A 124 -13.48 22.43 -16.15
C ALA A 124 -11.94 22.54 -16.27
N HIS A 125 -11.22 22.38 -15.17
CA HIS A 125 -9.76 22.39 -15.12
C HIS A 125 -9.18 21.23 -15.95
N TYR A 126 -9.62 20.00 -15.70
CA TYR A 126 -9.14 18.83 -16.45
C TYR A 126 -9.56 18.89 -17.93
N GLY A 127 -10.81 19.26 -18.22
CA GLY A 127 -11.33 19.45 -19.58
C GLY A 127 -10.53 20.49 -20.35
N ARG A 128 -10.22 21.62 -19.71
CA ARG A 128 -9.38 22.67 -20.31
C ARG A 128 -8.04 22.11 -20.77
N PHE A 129 -7.30 21.45 -19.88
CA PHE A 129 -5.99 20.89 -20.22
C PHE A 129 -6.07 19.72 -21.21
N ALA A 130 -7.15 18.94 -21.20
CA ALA A 130 -7.39 17.85 -22.14
C ALA A 130 -7.41 18.31 -23.61
N ARG A 131 -7.76 19.59 -23.88
CA ARG A 131 -7.71 20.19 -25.24
C ARG A 131 -6.30 20.21 -25.85
N LEU A 132 -5.24 20.20 -25.02
CA LEU A 132 -3.85 20.09 -25.48
C LEU A 132 -3.50 18.67 -25.98
N GLY A 133 -4.41 17.71 -25.80
CA GLY A 133 -4.30 16.35 -26.31
C GLY A 133 -3.28 15.48 -25.60
N PHE A 134 -3.09 15.67 -24.29
CA PHE A 134 -2.22 14.80 -23.48
C PHE A 134 -2.63 13.33 -23.61
N ARG A 135 -1.67 12.39 -23.52
CA ARG A 135 -1.98 10.95 -23.51
C ARG A 135 -2.80 10.60 -22.27
N VAL A 136 -2.29 10.92 -21.08
CA VAL A 136 -2.96 10.69 -19.79
C VAL A 136 -3.02 11.99 -18.99
N LEU A 137 -4.17 12.26 -18.37
CA LEU A 137 -4.30 13.25 -17.31
C LEU A 137 -4.41 12.50 -15.97
N TRP A 138 -3.44 12.75 -15.07
CA TRP A 138 -3.28 12.03 -13.82
C TRP A 138 -4.00 12.71 -12.66
N LEU A 139 -4.97 12.04 -12.07
CA LEU A 139 -5.57 12.40 -10.79
C LEU A 139 -4.56 12.15 -9.68
N GLU A 140 -4.21 13.20 -8.95
CA GLU A 140 -3.27 13.14 -7.84
C GLU A 140 -3.71 12.22 -6.72
N ASP A 141 -2.71 11.77 -5.95
CA ASP A 141 -2.94 10.81 -4.87
C ASP A 141 -3.70 11.39 -3.68
N ASP A 142 -3.93 12.71 -3.69
CA ASP A 142 -4.85 13.46 -2.85
C ASP A 142 -6.32 13.23 -3.19
N PHE A 143 -6.62 12.48 -4.26
CA PHE A 143 -7.96 11.95 -4.53
C PHE A 143 -8.31 10.82 -3.54
N ARG A 144 -8.38 11.16 -2.25
CA ARG A 144 -8.50 10.23 -1.12
C ARG A 144 -9.15 10.89 0.09
N TYR A 145 -9.63 10.05 1.00
CA TYR A 145 -10.27 10.41 2.28
C TYR A 145 -9.34 11.06 3.30
N HIS A 146 -8.11 10.56 3.39
CA HIS A 146 -7.14 10.81 4.46
C HIS A 146 -5.92 11.62 3.99
N ASN A 147 -5.03 11.96 4.92
CA ASN A 147 -3.75 12.62 4.65
C ASN A 147 -3.89 14.04 4.09
N HIS A 148 -4.78 14.84 4.69
CA HIS A 148 -5.07 16.23 4.31
C HIS A 148 -4.73 17.19 5.46
N ALA A 149 -3.44 17.50 5.67
CA ALA A 149 -3.03 18.34 6.79
C ALA A 149 -3.58 19.78 6.64
N PRO A 150 -4.16 20.39 7.70
CA PRO A 150 -3.91 20.17 9.11
C PRO A 150 -4.86 19.16 9.77
N LEU A 151 -5.74 18.52 9.01
CA LEU A 151 -6.64 17.52 9.55
C LEU A 151 -5.83 16.34 10.10
N THR A 152 -6.18 15.88 11.30
CA THR A 152 -5.46 14.80 12.01
C THR A 152 -5.63 13.43 11.38
N TRP A 153 -6.62 13.29 10.48
CA TRP A 153 -6.91 12.07 9.74
C TRP A 153 -7.20 12.37 8.26
N GLY A 154 -8.26 13.13 8.00
CA GLY A 154 -8.86 13.30 6.68
C GLY A 154 -10.14 14.12 6.75
N GLY A 155 -10.76 14.36 5.59
CA GLY A 155 -12.02 15.12 5.48
C GLY A 155 -13.28 14.25 5.67
N GLY A 156 -14.43 14.71 5.17
CA GLY A 156 -15.64 13.88 5.06
C GLY A 156 -16.67 14.08 6.16
N PHE A 157 -16.43 15.04 7.05
CA PHE A 157 -17.32 15.39 8.15
C PHE A 157 -17.87 16.83 8.02
N GLU A 158 -17.70 17.44 6.85
CA GLU A 158 -18.29 18.73 6.53
C GLU A 158 -19.80 18.62 6.30
N PRO A 159 -20.57 19.73 6.41
CA PRO A 159 -22.02 19.70 6.32
C PRO A 159 -22.58 18.97 5.09
N LEU A 160 -21.94 19.12 3.91
CA LEU A 160 -22.38 18.48 2.67
C LEU A 160 -22.24 16.96 2.69
N MET A 161 -21.22 16.43 3.37
CA MET A 161 -21.05 14.97 3.54
C MET A 161 -21.95 14.43 4.65
N LEU A 162 -22.16 15.20 5.73
CA LEU A 162 -23.09 14.85 6.80
C LEU A 162 -24.55 14.82 6.33
N GLU A 163 -24.94 15.71 5.42
CA GLU A 163 -26.27 15.68 4.78
C GLU A 163 -26.48 14.38 4.00
N ARG A 164 -25.52 14.01 3.15
CA ARG A 164 -25.52 12.72 2.43
C ARG A 164 -25.59 11.53 3.40
N PHE A 165 -24.88 11.61 4.52
CA PHE A 165 -24.92 10.58 5.54
C PHE A 165 -26.30 10.50 6.21
N ALA A 166 -26.86 11.64 6.62
CA ALA A 166 -28.16 11.74 7.28
C ALA A 166 -29.29 11.18 6.39
N ASP A 167 -29.24 11.45 5.08
CA ASP A 167 -30.18 10.89 4.11
C ASP A 167 -30.12 9.35 4.06
N LEU A 168 -28.91 8.78 4.11
CA LEU A 168 -28.71 7.33 4.14
C LEU A 168 -29.10 6.71 5.50
N ALA A 169 -28.87 7.42 6.60
CA ALA A 169 -29.22 6.99 7.95
C ALA A 169 -30.73 7.11 8.22
N GLY A 170 -31.44 8.00 7.51
CA GLY A 170 -32.85 8.30 7.71
C GLY A 170 -33.12 9.23 8.89
N GLU A 171 -32.09 9.85 9.46
CA GLU A 171 -32.19 10.78 10.59
C GLU A 171 -31.08 11.84 10.57
N PRO A 172 -31.29 13.02 11.18
CA PRO A 172 -30.22 14.01 11.34
C PRO A 172 -29.07 13.47 12.22
N VAL A 173 -27.83 13.63 11.76
CA VAL A 173 -26.64 13.14 12.47
C VAL A 173 -25.60 14.24 12.61
N THR A 174 -25.07 14.47 13.81
CA THR A 174 -23.93 15.37 14.01
C THR A 174 -22.60 14.65 13.78
N ARG A 175 -21.53 15.40 13.50
CA ARG A 175 -20.18 14.86 13.36
C ARG A 175 -19.76 14.06 14.59
N GLU A 176 -19.96 14.60 15.79
CA GLU A 176 -19.57 13.96 17.04
C GLU A 176 -20.30 12.63 17.23
N GLN A 177 -21.60 12.60 16.93
CA GLN A 177 -22.41 11.37 16.99
C GLN A 177 -21.90 10.35 15.98
N LEU A 178 -21.64 10.77 14.74
CA LEU A 178 -21.12 9.90 13.70
C LEU A 178 -19.79 9.27 14.12
N VAL A 179 -18.80 10.09 14.48
CA VAL A 179 -17.46 9.63 14.86
C VAL A 179 -17.55 8.68 16.05
N ALA A 180 -18.22 9.08 17.13
CA ALA A 180 -18.36 8.23 18.33
C ALA A 180 -19.03 6.90 18.01
N THR A 181 -20.00 6.88 17.10
CA THR A 181 -20.73 5.67 16.72
C THR A 181 -19.89 4.74 15.84
N VAL A 182 -19.17 5.26 14.84
CA VAL A 182 -18.39 4.41 13.92
C VAL A 182 -17.11 3.87 14.53
N THR A 183 -16.57 4.57 15.53
CA THR A 183 -15.38 4.14 16.27
C THR A 183 -15.69 3.49 17.61
N ALA A 184 -16.97 3.33 17.99
CA ALA A 184 -17.37 2.68 19.24
C ALA A 184 -16.71 1.29 19.39
N PRO A 185 -16.13 0.95 20.56
CA PRO A 185 -15.52 -0.35 20.79
C PRO A 185 -16.48 -1.52 20.62
N GLY A 186 -15.94 -2.66 20.21
CA GLY A 186 -16.72 -3.89 20.04
C GLY A 186 -17.30 -4.06 18.63
N THR A 187 -18.50 -4.64 18.54
CA THR A 187 -19.14 -4.97 17.24
C THR A 187 -19.40 -3.68 16.44
N PRO A 188 -18.98 -3.60 15.16
CA PRO A 188 -19.17 -2.41 14.34
C PRO A 188 -20.62 -1.98 14.22
N HIS A 189 -20.88 -0.68 14.37
CA HIS A 189 -22.20 -0.12 14.08
C HIS A 189 -22.44 -0.11 12.55
N PRO A 190 -23.67 -0.38 12.05
CA PRO A 190 -24.00 -0.33 10.62
C PRO A 190 -23.68 1.00 9.93
N TRP A 191 -23.62 2.10 10.70
CA TRP A 191 -23.20 3.42 10.23
C TRP A 191 -21.80 3.43 9.61
N ARG A 192 -20.93 2.48 9.95
CA ARG A 192 -19.61 2.41 9.33
C ARG A 192 -19.69 2.13 7.83
N ALA A 193 -20.57 1.21 7.43
CA ALA A 193 -20.82 0.92 6.01
C ALA A 193 -21.50 2.12 5.31
N LEU A 194 -22.35 2.87 6.02
CA LEU A 194 -22.96 4.09 5.46
C LEU A 194 -21.91 5.18 5.21
N LEU A 195 -20.98 5.39 6.14
CA LEU A 195 -19.89 6.38 5.98
C LEU A 195 -19.00 6.04 4.77
N GLN A 196 -18.61 4.77 4.66
CA GLN A 196 -17.90 4.24 3.49
C GLN A 196 -18.68 4.48 2.19
N ARG A 197 -20.00 4.27 2.20
CA ARG A 197 -20.86 4.53 1.04
C ARG A 197 -20.91 6.01 0.65
N VAL A 198 -20.96 6.94 1.62
CA VAL A 198 -20.92 8.38 1.35
C VAL A 198 -19.64 8.75 0.59
N TRP A 199 -18.48 8.30 1.09
CA TRP A 199 -17.20 8.57 0.43
C TRP A 199 -17.07 7.91 -0.94
N ARG A 200 -17.42 6.62 -1.04
CA ARG A 200 -17.42 5.89 -2.31
C ARG A 200 -18.24 6.62 -3.37
N THR A 201 -19.49 6.96 -3.05
CA THR A 201 -20.38 7.63 -4.01
C THR A 201 -19.89 9.02 -4.41
N ALA A 202 -19.38 9.82 -3.45
CA ALA A 202 -18.81 11.12 -3.75
C ALA A 202 -17.60 11.04 -4.68
N GLN A 203 -16.74 10.02 -4.54
CA GLN A 203 -15.60 9.80 -5.43
C GLN A 203 -16.02 9.35 -6.83
N LEU A 204 -16.93 8.37 -6.93
CA LEU A 204 -17.42 7.88 -8.22
C LEU A 204 -18.09 9.00 -9.02
N GLU A 205 -18.92 9.81 -8.37
CA GLU A 205 -19.58 10.98 -8.96
C GLU A 205 -18.59 12.01 -9.55
N VAL A 206 -17.40 12.15 -8.95
CA VAL A 206 -16.34 13.05 -9.45
C VAL A 206 -15.56 12.38 -10.57
N ALA A 207 -15.23 11.10 -10.43
CA ALA A 207 -14.53 10.32 -11.44
C ALA A 207 -15.31 10.26 -12.77
N GLU A 208 -16.60 9.98 -12.71
CA GLU A 208 -17.50 9.97 -13.88
C GLU A 208 -17.56 11.34 -14.56
N LEU A 209 -17.67 12.41 -13.75
CA LEU A 209 -17.69 13.78 -14.25
C LEU A 209 -16.38 14.13 -14.97
N LEU A 210 -15.24 13.77 -14.40
CA LEU A 210 -13.92 13.98 -15.02
C LEU A 210 -13.77 13.18 -16.31
N ALA A 211 -14.18 11.91 -16.32
CA ALA A 211 -14.07 11.06 -17.49
C ALA A 211 -14.90 11.61 -18.66
N ALA A 212 -16.14 12.04 -18.38
CA ALA A 212 -17.01 12.65 -19.38
C ALA A 212 -16.42 13.95 -19.96
N GLU A 213 -15.98 14.86 -19.09
CA GLU A 213 -15.44 16.17 -19.49
C GLU A 213 -14.12 16.03 -20.27
N VAL A 214 -13.20 15.16 -19.82
CA VAL A 214 -11.94 14.90 -20.53
C VAL A 214 -12.18 14.18 -21.86
N ALA A 215 -13.13 13.25 -21.93
CA ALA A 215 -13.48 12.57 -23.17
C ALA A 215 -14.05 13.56 -24.20
N ASP A 216 -14.96 14.45 -23.80
CA ASP A 216 -15.51 15.48 -24.68
C ASP A 216 -14.42 16.46 -25.13
N ALA A 217 -13.70 17.07 -24.19
CA ALA A 217 -12.73 18.12 -24.50
C ALA A 217 -11.49 17.65 -25.30
N SER A 218 -11.20 16.34 -25.29
CA SER A 218 -10.09 15.74 -26.05
C SER A 218 -10.54 14.99 -27.31
N ASP A 219 -11.84 14.93 -27.62
CA ASP A 219 -12.41 14.04 -28.64
C ASP A 219 -12.04 12.56 -28.41
N GLY A 220 -12.02 12.14 -27.15
CA GLY A 220 -11.68 10.77 -26.73
C GLY A 220 -10.20 10.39 -26.94
N ARG A 221 -9.31 11.35 -27.23
CA ARG A 221 -7.87 11.09 -27.43
C ARG A 221 -7.12 10.90 -26.12
N SER A 222 -7.56 11.54 -25.04
CA SER A 222 -6.92 11.44 -23.73
C SER A 222 -7.50 10.29 -22.89
N ARG A 223 -6.73 9.86 -21.89
CA ARG A 223 -7.15 8.93 -20.83
C ARG A 223 -7.01 9.58 -19.47
N LEU A 224 -7.64 8.97 -18.46
CA LEU A 224 -7.41 9.30 -17.07
C LEU A 224 -6.50 8.26 -16.41
N GLY A 225 -5.66 8.73 -15.50
CA GLY A 225 -4.85 7.90 -14.63
C GLY A 225 -5.09 8.23 -13.16
N LEU A 226 -5.19 7.23 -12.29
CA LEU A 226 -5.29 7.42 -10.85
C LEU A 226 -3.94 7.22 -10.20
N MET A 227 -3.48 8.18 -9.41
CA MET A 227 -2.37 8.03 -8.48
C MET A 227 -2.93 7.60 -7.13
N SER A 228 -2.44 6.52 -6.53
CA SER A 228 -3.03 6.00 -5.29
C SER A 228 -2.04 5.93 -4.13
N SER A 229 -2.56 6.08 -2.91
CA SER A 229 -1.78 5.94 -1.67
C SER A 229 -1.73 4.50 -1.17
N ARG A 230 -1.26 4.29 0.06
CA ARG A 230 -1.19 2.95 0.67
C ARG A 230 -2.58 2.31 0.82
N PRO A 231 -2.78 1.04 0.43
CA PRO A 231 -4.11 0.40 0.40
C PRO A 231 -4.86 0.27 1.73
N GLY A 232 -4.18 0.18 2.88
CA GLY A 232 -4.83 -0.12 4.17
C GLY A 232 -5.99 0.83 4.50
N THR A 233 -5.76 2.12 4.30
CA THR A 233 -6.74 3.19 4.55
C THR A 233 -7.86 3.26 3.52
N HIS A 234 -7.72 2.62 2.36
CA HIS A 234 -8.73 2.64 1.29
C HIS A 234 -9.98 1.86 1.69
N SER A 235 -9.82 0.85 2.56
CA SER A 235 -10.98 0.14 3.13
C SER A 235 -11.77 1.04 4.09
N VAL A 236 -11.10 1.91 4.86
CA VAL A 236 -11.76 2.89 5.76
C VAL A 236 -12.54 3.92 4.95
N GLU A 237 -11.97 4.35 3.83
CA GLU A 237 -12.64 5.21 2.84
C GLU A 237 -13.85 4.54 2.18
N GLY A 238 -13.87 3.21 2.14
CA GLY A 238 -14.88 2.45 1.42
C GLY A 238 -14.65 2.39 -0.07
N ARG A 239 -13.39 2.52 -0.52
CA ARG A 239 -13.00 2.52 -1.93
C ARG A 239 -13.43 1.22 -2.61
N ASP A 240 -14.04 1.39 -3.78
CA ASP A 240 -14.39 0.31 -4.69
C ASP A 240 -13.49 0.43 -5.91
N TRP A 241 -12.41 -0.34 -5.96
CA TRP A 241 -11.38 -0.12 -6.97
C TRP A 241 -11.89 -0.44 -8.37
N THR A 242 -12.73 -1.47 -8.50
CA THR A 242 -13.32 -1.84 -9.80
C THR A 242 -14.22 -0.72 -10.29
N ALA A 243 -15.19 -0.28 -9.49
CA ALA A 243 -16.10 0.79 -9.89
C ALA A 243 -15.36 2.12 -10.13
N LEU A 244 -14.32 2.43 -9.35
CA LEU A 244 -13.53 3.65 -9.52
C LEU A 244 -12.77 3.65 -10.85
N PHE A 245 -12.14 2.54 -11.24
CA PHE A 245 -11.47 2.48 -12.54
C PHE A 245 -12.47 2.45 -13.70
N GLU A 246 -13.61 1.80 -13.55
CA GLU A 246 -14.70 1.86 -14.54
C GLU A 246 -15.21 3.29 -14.74
N ALA A 247 -15.40 4.05 -13.65
CA ALA A 247 -15.81 5.45 -13.69
C ALA A 247 -14.76 6.37 -14.35
N LEU A 248 -13.47 6.06 -14.22
CA LEU A 248 -12.37 6.80 -14.84
C LEU A 248 -12.12 6.39 -16.30
N ALA A 249 -12.71 5.31 -16.78
CA ALA A 249 -12.39 4.75 -18.08
C ALA A 249 -12.85 5.66 -19.23
N ILE A 250 -11.93 5.96 -20.15
CA ILE A 250 -12.24 6.64 -21.41
C ILE A 250 -11.89 5.69 -22.54
N GLY A 251 -12.86 5.35 -23.37
CA GLY A 251 -12.65 4.35 -24.44
C GLY A 251 -12.31 2.95 -23.93
N GLY A 252 -12.71 2.61 -22.68
CA GLY A 252 -12.41 1.32 -22.05
C GLY A 252 -10.99 1.19 -21.49
N GLU A 253 -10.24 2.29 -21.38
CA GLU A 253 -8.88 2.31 -20.86
C GLU A 253 -8.75 3.28 -19.68
N ALA A 254 -7.90 2.90 -18.71
CA ALA A 254 -7.54 3.69 -17.54
C ALA A 254 -6.12 3.32 -17.10
N HIS A 255 -5.47 4.23 -16.37
CA HIS A 255 -4.11 4.06 -15.89
C HIS A 255 -4.05 4.11 -14.36
N HIS A 256 -3.11 3.40 -13.75
CA HIS A 256 -2.87 3.40 -12.32
C HIS A 256 -1.39 3.62 -12.03
N ARG A 257 -1.09 4.66 -11.24
CA ARG A 257 0.20 4.85 -10.59
C ARG A 257 0.10 4.40 -9.13
N PRO A 258 0.44 3.15 -8.81
CA PRO A 258 0.49 2.71 -7.42
C PRO A 258 1.69 3.31 -6.67
N HIS A 259 1.46 3.77 -5.44
CA HIS A 259 2.55 4.05 -4.50
C HIS A 259 3.10 2.72 -3.95
N PHE A 260 4.41 2.51 -4.01
CA PHE A 260 5.00 1.27 -3.50
C PHE A 260 6.39 1.41 -2.86
N ALA A 261 7.13 2.48 -3.16
CA ALA A 261 8.49 2.68 -2.70
C ALA A 261 8.58 3.85 -1.71
N ALA A 262 9.62 3.85 -0.87
CA ALA A 262 9.93 4.97 0.00
C ALA A 262 10.33 6.20 -0.84
N TYR A 263 10.06 7.42 -0.36
CA TYR A 263 10.46 8.63 -1.08
C TYR A 263 11.97 8.93 -0.99
N SER A 264 12.62 8.48 0.08
CA SER A 264 14.05 8.65 0.36
C SER A 264 14.73 7.31 0.65
N ASP A 265 16.06 7.34 0.83
CA ASP A 265 16.85 6.17 1.16
C ASP A 265 16.30 5.46 2.41
N SER A 266 16.24 4.14 2.34
CA SER A 266 15.78 3.26 3.40
C SER A 266 16.67 2.01 3.44
N PRO A 267 16.76 1.30 4.58
CA PRO A 267 17.50 0.04 4.63
C PRO A 267 16.96 -0.93 3.57
N GLY A 268 17.85 -1.65 2.85
CA GLY A 268 17.47 -2.52 1.73
C GLY A 268 16.40 -3.57 2.06
N ARG A 269 16.37 -4.03 3.32
CA ARG A 269 15.32 -4.94 3.84
C ARG A 269 13.91 -4.39 3.70
N SER A 270 13.73 -3.07 3.57
CA SER A 270 12.43 -2.42 3.41
C SER A 270 11.78 -2.71 2.04
N LEU A 271 12.53 -3.28 1.10
CA LEU A 271 12.02 -3.68 -0.21
C LEU A 271 10.93 -4.77 -0.11
N SER A 272 10.87 -5.53 1.00
CA SER A 272 9.76 -6.44 1.32
C SER A 272 8.41 -5.71 1.28
N ARG A 273 8.33 -4.52 1.86
CA ARG A 273 7.13 -3.69 1.87
C ARG A 273 6.74 -3.27 0.46
N SER A 274 7.73 -2.91 -0.36
CA SER A 274 7.52 -2.54 -1.76
C SER A 274 7.02 -3.70 -2.61
N VAL A 275 7.58 -4.90 -2.45
CA VAL A 275 7.10 -6.12 -3.11
C VAL A 275 5.64 -6.41 -2.72
N TRP A 276 5.30 -6.27 -1.44
CA TRP A 276 3.93 -6.45 -0.98
C TRP A 276 2.95 -5.38 -1.48
N LEU A 277 3.36 -4.10 -1.50
CA LEU A 277 2.51 -3.02 -1.98
C LEU A 277 2.18 -3.17 -3.47
N LEU A 278 3.15 -3.63 -4.29
CA LEU A 278 2.89 -3.96 -5.69
C LEU A 278 1.89 -5.12 -5.82
N GLU A 279 2.03 -6.15 -4.99
CA GLU A 279 1.16 -7.32 -5.00
C GLU A 279 -0.27 -7.00 -4.55
N THR A 280 -0.43 -6.26 -3.46
CA THR A 280 -1.74 -5.85 -2.92
C THR A 280 -2.50 -5.01 -3.95
N GLN A 281 -1.81 -4.05 -4.57
CA GLN A 281 -2.44 -3.18 -5.57
C GLN A 281 -2.72 -3.90 -6.89
N ARG A 282 -1.96 -4.94 -7.24
CA ARG A 282 -2.31 -5.83 -8.35
C ARG A 282 -3.61 -6.58 -8.10
N ALA A 283 -3.83 -7.05 -6.87
CA ALA A 283 -5.06 -7.75 -6.51
C ALA A 283 -6.30 -6.85 -6.49
N LEU A 284 -6.13 -5.57 -6.13
CA LEU A 284 -7.21 -4.58 -6.11
C LEU A 284 -7.51 -3.97 -7.49
N ARG A 285 -6.49 -3.82 -8.34
CA ARG A 285 -6.62 -3.21 -9.66
C ARG A 285 -7.20 -4.21 -10.69
N PRO A 286 -8.24 -3.84 -11.45
CA PRO A 286 -8.70 -4.65 -12.58
C PRO A 286 -7.58 -4.89 -13.61
N ALA A 287 -7.49 -6.12 -14.13
CA ALA A 287 -6.38 -6.54 -15.00
C ALA A 287 -6.24 -5.75 -16.31
N TRP A 288 -7.29 -5.06 -16.76
CA TRP A 288 -7.27 -4.23 -17.97
C TRP A 288 -6.68 -2.82 -17.74
N VAL A 289 -6.51 -2.40 -16.49
CA VAL A 289 -5.95 -1.10 -16.12
C VAL A 289 -4.42 -1.17 -16.18
N ARG A 290 -3.80 -0.18 -16.82
CA ARG A 290 -2.34 -0.08 -16.94
C ARG A 290 -1.66 0.14 -15.59
N ASN A 291 -0.56 -0.55 -15.35
CA ASN A 291 0.23 -0.49 -14.14
C ASN A 291 1.51 0.33 -14.35
N GLU A 292 1.57 1.53 -13.78
CA GLU A 292 2.70 2.45 -13.93
C GLU A 292 3.23 2.90 -12.55
N PRO A 293 3.90 2.01 -11.78
CA PRO A 293 4.31 2.31 -10.40
C PRO A 293 5.22 3.53 -10.26
N GLU A 294 5.08 4.22 -9.12
CA GLU A 294 5.87 5.42 -8.79
C GLU A 294 7.30 5.11 -8.32
N ILE A 295 8.29 5.71 -8.97
CA ILE A 295 9.68 5.71 -8.53
C ILE A 295 10.05 7.15 -8.21
N GLU A 296 10.15 7.47 -6.93
CA GLU A 296 10.34 8.83 -6.47
C GLU A 296 11.54 8.98 -5.55
N ASN A 297 12.34 10.04 -5.75
CA ASN A 297 13.56 10.28 -5.00
C ASN A 297 13.50 11.56 -4.15
N TRP A 298 12.33 12.01 -3.69
CA TRP A 298 12.13 13.30 -3.01
C TRP A 298 13.20 13.61 -1.93
N PRO A 299 13.77 14.84 -1.88
CA PRO A 299 13.56 16.00 -2.77
C PRO A 299 14.35 15.94 -4.09
N HIS A 300 14.49 14.74 -4.66
CA HIS A 300 14.91 14.42 -6.03
C HIS A 300 16.38 14.69 -6.34
N THR A 301 17.28 14.31 -5.42
CA THR A 301 18.72 14.46 -5.63
C THR A 301 19.48 13.20 -5.23
N ALA A 302 20.77 13.13 -5.58
CA ALA A 302 21.64 12.04 -5.13
C ALA A 302 21.91 12.05 -3.60
N TRP A 303 21.45 13.07 -2.87
CA TRP A 303 21.56 13.14 -1.40
C TRP A 303 20.38 12.47 -0.69
N SER A 304 19.26 12.29 -1.40
CA SER A 304 18.02 11.78 -0.80
C SER A 304 17.81 10.30 -1.03
N LYS A 305 18.18 9.79 -2.22
CA LYS A 305 18.12 8.36 -2.52
C LYS A 305 19.26 7.92 -3.43
N SER A 306 19.86 6.79 -3.12
CA SER A 306 20.95 6.17 -3.88
C SER A 306 20.48 5.60 -5.22
N ASP A 307 21.40 5.61 -6.20
CA ASP A 307 21.22 4.97 -7.51
C ASP A 307 20.85 3.48 -7.38
N THR A 308 21.49 2.77 -6.44
CA THR A 308 21.26 1.35 -6.19
C THR A 308 19.86 1.07 -5.68
N GLN A 309 19.36 1.87 -4.72
CA GLN A 309 17.99 1.70 -4.23
C GLN A 309 16.98 2.04 -5.33
N THR A 310 17.18 3.16 -6.04
CA THR A 310 16.31 3.56 -7.17
C THR A 310 16.24 2.45 -8.23
N TRP A 311 17.38 1.87 -8.62
CA TRP A 311 17.43 0.74 -9.55
C TRP A 311 16.69 -0.49 -9.01
N SER A 312 16.86 -0.81 -7.73
CA SER A 312 16.20 -1.97 -7.10
C SER A 312 14.68 -1.82 -7.10
N GLU A 313 14.17 -0.60 -6.87
CA GLU A 313 12.75 -0.26 -6.94
C GLU A 313 12.21 -0.37 -8.39
N MET A 314 12.95 0.14 -9.38
CA MET A 314 12.59 -0.03 -10.81
C MET A 314 12.54 -1.50 -11.23
N ALA A 315 13.52 -2.31 -10.78
CA ALA A 315 13.55 -3.74 -11.05
C ALA A 315 12.38 -4.47 -10.38
N ALA A 316 12.06 -4.13 -9.13
CA ALA A 316 10.91 -4.67 -8.42
C ALA A 316 9.58 -4.31 -9.11
N ALA A 317 9.41 -3.08 -9.58
CA ALA A 317 8.26 -2.65 -10.37
C ALA A 317 8.13 -3.45 -11.68
N GLN A 318 9.25 -3.64 -12.41
CA GLN A 318 9.24 -4.40 -13.67
C GLN A 318 8.85 -5.87 -13.43
N LEU A 319 9.45 -6.50 -12.42
CA LEU A 319 9.09 -7.86 -12.00
C LEU A 319 7.63 -7.93 -11.55
N GLY A 320 7.13 -6.88 -10.88
CA GLY A 320 5.73 -6.71 -10.48
C GLY A 320 4.75 -6.51 -11.64
N GLY A 321 5.20 -6.54 -12.90
CA GLY A 321 4.36 -6.38 -14.08
C GLY A 321 4.04 -4.92 -14.42
N ALA A 322 5.01 -4.02 -14.24
CA ALA A 322 4.86 -2.64 -14.69
C ALA A 322 4.79 -2.54 -16.22
N ASP A 323 3.78 -1.83 -16.74
CA ASP A 323 3.68 -1.40 -18.13
C ASP A 323 4.67 -0.25 -18.43
N ALA A 324 4.97 0.57 -17.43
CA ALA A 324 5.95 1.64 -17.48
C ALA A 324 6.47 2.02 -16.08
N GLN A 325 7.60 2.71 -16.03
CA GLN A 325 8.20 3.26 -14.81
C GLN A 325 7.81 4.74 -14.70
N PHE A 326 7.06 5.11 -13.65
CA PHE A 326 6.59 6.49 -13.45
C PHE A 326 7.59 7.26 -12.59
N LEU A 327 8.50 7.99 -13.23
CA LEU A 327 9.73 8.50 -12.63
C LEU A 327 9.56 9.92 -12.09
N ASN A 328 9.63 10.10 -10.77
CA ASN A 328 9.72 11.39 -10.10
C ASN A 328 11.12 11.61 -9.51
N VAL A 329 12.09 11.77 -10.40
CA VAL A 329 13.53 11.71 -10.07
C VAL A 329 14.30 13.01 -10.31
N LEU A 330 13.61 14.07 -10.74
CA LEU A 330 14.16 15.42 -10.93
C LEU A 330 13.45 16.42 -10.00
N PRO A 331 14.16 17.39 -9.41
CA PRO A 331 13.53 18.33 -8.49
C PRO A 331 12.51 19.24 -9.20
N MET A 332 11.29 19.22 -8.69
CA MET A 332 10.15 20.01 -9.18
C MET A 332 10.43 21.53 -9.18
N HIS A 333 11.15 22.03 -8.18
CA HIS A 333 11.49 23.45 -8.10
C HIS A 333 12.58 23.90 -9.09
N SER A 334 13.28 23.00 -9.78
CA SER A 334 14.47 23.36 -10.55
C SER A 334 14.18 23.97 -11.92
N GLY A 335 13.19 23.45 -12.64
CA GLY A 335 12.92 23.77 -14.05
C GLY A 335 14.10 23.51 -15.00
N ARG A 336 15.12 22.73 -14.58
CA ARG A 336 16.40 22.58 -15.31
C ARG A 336 16.86 21.12 -15.32
N ALA A 337 16.36 20.32 -16.26
CA ALA A 337 16.71 18.90 -16.37
C ALA A 337 18.22 18.66 -16.55
N GLY A 338 18.89 19.50 -17.32
CA GLY A 338 20.31 19.40 -17.65
C GLY A 338 21.25 19.65 -16.46
N ARG A 339 20.74 20.16 -15.32
CA ARG A 339 21.51 20.31 -14.08
C ARG A 339 21.76 18.96 -13.38
N TYR A 340 21.06 17.90 -13.79
CA TYR A 340 21.08 16.59 -13.11
C TYR A 340 21.56 15.44 -14.02
N PRO A 341 22.75 15.54 -14.65
CA PRO A 341 23.23 14.53 -15.61
C PRO A 341 23.40 13.13 -14.99
N ARG A 342 23.63 13.05 -13.67
CA ARG A 342 23.70 11.77 -12.93
C ARG A 342 22.41 10.97 -13.00
N VAL A 343 21.25 11.63 -13.11
CA VAL A 343 19.95 10.94 -13.28
C VAL A 343 19.89 10.30 -14.67
N ALA A 344 20.32 11.00 -15.72
CA ALA A 344 20.44 10.39 -17.04
C ALA A 344 21.41 9.19 -17.05
N ASP A 345 22.52 9.29 -16.32
CA ASP A 345 23.48 8.18 -16.16
C ASP A 345 22.88 6.98 -15.41
N LEU A 346 22.09 7.20 -14.37
CA LEU A 346 21.35 6.15 -13.69
C LEU A 346 20.39 5.43 -14.66
N LEU A 347 19.55 6.18 -15.36
CA LEU A 347 18.54 5.60 -16.26
C LEU A 347 19.20 4.82 -17.40
N ARG A 348 20.25 5.36 -18.02
CA ARG A 348 20.98 4.69 -19.10
C ARG A 348 21.68 3.41 -18.65
N ARG A 349 22.31 3.41 -17.47
CA ARG A 349 22.96 2.21 -16.91
C ARG A 349 21.95 1.15 -16.48
N SER A 350 20.77 1.57 -16.05
CA SER A 350 19.68 0.67 -15.62
C SER A 350 19.00 0.00 -16.81
N ARG A 351 18.96 0.69 -17.95
CA ARG A 351 18.17 0.30 -19.13
C ARG A 351 18.39 -1.14 -19.62
N PRO A 352 19.62 -1.66 -19.81
CA PRO A 352 19.79 -3.02 -20.33
C PRO A 352 19.18 -4.10 -19.42
N ALA A 353 19.30 -3.93 -18.10
CA ALA A 353 18.71 -4.87 -17.15
C ALA A 353 17.19 -4.75 -17.11
N LEU A 354 16.65 -3.54 -17.20
CA LEU A 354 15.20 -3.32 -17.23
C LEU A 354 14.56 -3.82 -18.53
N ASP A 355 15.22 -3.64 -19.67
CA ASP A 355 14.79 -4.22 -20.96
C ASP A 355 14.78 -5.75 -20.89
N PHE A 356 15.83 -6.36 -20.32
CA PHE A 356 15.85 -7.79 -20.07
C PHE A 356 14.66 -8.24 -19.20
N LEU A 357 14.36 -7.53 -18.11
CA LEU A 357 13.22 -7.83 -17.25
C LEU A 357 11.87 -7.64 -17.95
N ALA A 358 11.75 -6.64 -18.82
CA ALA A 358 10.54 -6.36 -19.60
C ALA A 358 10.31 -7.36 -20.75
N ASP A 359 11.35 -8.07 -21.19
CA ASP A 359 11.27 -9.15 -22.18
C ASP A 359 10.93 -10.52 -21.55
N LEU A 360 10.92 -10.63 -20.22
CA LEU A 360 10.49 -11.86 -19.55
C LEU A 360 8.99 -12.10 -19.77
N GLU A 361 8.61 -13.38 -19.78
CA GLU A 361 7.22 -13.77 -19.92
C GLU A 361 6.37 -13.13 -18.81
N PRO A 362 5.26 -12.45 -19.13
CA PRO A 362 4.41 -11.82 -18.14
C PRO A 362 3.87 -12.83 -17.11
N ALA A 363 3.79 -12.39 -15.85
CA ALA A 363 3.16 -13.17 -14.82
C ALA A 363 1.63 -13.28 -15.09
N THR A 364 1.11 -14.50 -15.00
CA THR A 364 -0.32 -14.83 -15.05
C THR A 364 -0.94 -14.99 -13.66
N GLY A 365 -0.11 -14.87 -12.62
CA GLY A 365 -0.49 -14.93 -11.22
C GLY A 365 0.75 -15.00 -10.32
N THR A 366 0.56 -14.83 -9.02
CA THR A 366 1.62 -14.96 -8.01
C THR A 366 1.38 -16.18 -7.13
N LEU A 367 2.45 -16.70 -6.52
CA LEU A 367 2.40 -17.88 -5.67
C LEU A 367 3.14 -17.58 -4.37
N GLY A 368 2.69 -18.16 -3.27
CA GLY A 368 3.28 -17.92 -1.96
C GLY A 368 2.33 -18.32 -0.84
N VAL A 369 2.64 -17.86 0.37
CA VAL A 369 1.68 -17.81 1.47
C VAL A 369 0.64 -16.74 1.17
N GLY A 370 -0.65 -17.08 1.25
CA GLY A 370 -1.75 -16.20 0.92
C GLY A 370 -2.04 -15.20 2.05
N LEU A 371 -2.09 -13.92 1.71
CA LEU A 371 -2.47 -12.85 2.62
C LEU A 371 -3.82 -12.25 2.21
N PRO A 372 -4.69 -11.94 3.18
CA PRO A 372 -6.03 -11.44 2.90
C PRO A 372 -5.99 -10.00 2.39
N VAL A 373 -6.58 -9.76 1.23
CA VAL A 373 -6.84 -8.41 0.70
C VAL A 373 -8.36 -8.26 0.55
N ARG A 374 -8.97 -7.37 1.36
CA ARG A 374 -10.41 -7.11 1.34
C ARG A 374 -10.71 -5.62 1.38
N GLU A 375 -11.45 -5.15 0.37
CA GLU A 375 -11.84 -3.75 0.23
C GLU A 375 -12.78 -3.27 1.34
N ASP A 376 -13.52 -4.17 1.98
CA ASP A 376 -14.50 -3.87 3.02
C ASP A 376 -13.99 -4.16 4.44
N ALA A 377 -12.71 -4.48 4.63
CA ALA A 377 -12.16 -4.95 5.90
C ALA A 377 -12.48 -4.02 7.10
N ALA A 378 -12.34 -2.70 6.92
CA ALA A 378 -12.67 -1.71 7.95
C ALA A 378 -14.13 -1.78 8.44
N ALA A 379 -15.07 -2.28 7.63
CA ALA A 379 -16.47 -2.43 8.03
C ALA A 379 -16.66 -3.47 9.16
N HIS A 380 -15.70 -4.39 9.32
CA HIS A 380 -15.83 -5.57 10.18
C HIS A 380 -14.92 -5.56 11.41
N VAL A 381 -13.79 -4.84 11.37
CA VAL A 381 -12.83 -4.80 12.49
C VAL A 381 -13.39 -4.16 13.75
N ARG A 382 -12.92 -4.56 14.92
CA ARG A 382 -13.38 -4.01 16.19
C ARG A 382 -12.35 -3.02 16.73
N THR A 383 -12.81 -1.85 17.16
CA THR A 383 -11.96 -0.87 17.84
C THR A 383 -11.87 -1.17 19.33
N SER A 384 -10.83 -0.64 19.97
CA SER A 384 -10.55 -0.73 21.39
C SER A 384 -10.51 0.64 22.08
N GLY A 385 -10.07 1.69 21.37
CA GLY A 385 -9.82 3.03 21.92
C GLY A 385 -10.61 4.17 21.26
N GLY A 386 -11.41 3.90 20.24
CA GLY A 386 -12.30 4.90 19.63
C GLY A 386 -11.69 5.74 18.51
N GLY A 387 -10.54 5.37 17.96
CA GLY A 387 -9.88 6.12 16.88
C GLY A 387 -10.20 5.59 15.47
N LEU A 388 -10.28 6.48 14.47
CA LEU A 388 -10.41 6.07 13.06
C LEU A 388 -9.19 5.28 12.55
N ALA A 389 -8.00 5.54 13.11
CA ALA A 389 -6.80 4.81 12.76
C ALA A 389 -6.86 3.32 13.13
N GLU A 390 -7.66 2.93 14.11
CA GLU A 390 -7.87 1.52 14.47
C GLU A 390 -8.70 0.75 13.42
N LEU A 391 -9.32 1.47 12.48
CA LEU A 391 -10.05 0.86 11.36
C LEU A 391 -9.13 0.44 10.22
N ASP A 392 -7.90 0.94 10.18
CA ASP A 392 -6.92 0.57 9.17
C ASP A 392 -6.54 -0.90 9.31
N THR A 393 -6.62 -1.63 8.20
CA THR A 393 -6.23 -3.04 8.13
C THR A 393 -5.21 -3.21 7.03
N ASP A 394 -3.94 -3.29 7.44
CA ASP A 394 -2.83 -3.56 6.54
C ASP A 394 -2.29 -4.98 6.79
N PRO A 395 -2.38 -5.90 5.82
CA PRO A 395 -1.66 -7.18 5.86
C PRO A 395 -0.13 -7.04 5.68
N GLY A 396 0.38 -5.83 5.38
CA GLY A 396 1.79 -5.52 5.15
C GLY A 396 2.77 -5.94 6.23
N PRO A 397 2.50 -5.81 7.54
CA PRO A 397 3.35 -6.37 8.59
C PRO A 397 3.54 -7.88 8.44
N ALA A 398 2.48 -8.62 8.15
CA ALA A 398 2.57 -10.06 7.92
C ALA A 398 3.44 -10.39 6.69
N ALA A 399 3.29 -9.60 5.62
CA ALA A 399 4.12 -9.74 4.43
C ALA A 399 5.59 -9.44 4.71
N ASP A 400 5.88 -8.38 5.48
CA ASP A 400 7.24 -7.99 5.87
C ASP A 400 7.93 -9.13 6.63
N PHE A 401 7.23 -9.72 7.60
CA PHE A 401 7.70 -10.86 8.39
C PHE A 401 8.09 -12.06 7.51
N LEU A 402 7.20 -12.47 6.61
CA LEU A 402 7.40 -13.61 5.72
C LEU A 402 8.53 -13.35 4.72
N LEU A 403 8.47 -12.21 4.03
CA LEU A 403 9.41 -11.86 2.97
C LEU A 403 10.83 -11.68 3.50
N ARG A 404 11.01 -11.05 4.67
CA ARG A 404 12.33 -10.84 5.26
C ARG A 404 12.98 -12.12 5.77
N TYR A 405 12.19 -13.17 5.97
CA TYR A 405 12.67 -14.52 6.25
C TYR A 405 12.75 -15.41 5.00
N GLY A 406 12.51 -14.90 3.80
CA GLY A 406 12.66 -15.68 2.58
C GLY A 406 11.47 -16.58 2.25
N VAL A 407 10.27 -16.22 2.70
CA VAL A 407 9.01 -16.89 2.34
C VAL A 407 8.25 -16.04 1.31
N PRO A 408 7.95 -16.55 0.11
CA PRO A 408 7.16 -15.80 -0.88
C PRO A 408 5.72 -15.63 -0.42
N VAL A 409 5.11 -14.51 -0.83
CA VAL A 409 3.73 -14.15 -0.47
C VAL A 409 2.89 -13.90 -1.73
N THR A 410 1.58 -14.06 -1.60
CA THR A 410 0.60 -13.76 -2.66
C THR A 410 -0.67 -13.17 -2.05
N ALA A 411 -1.35 -12.30 -2.80
CA ALA A 411 -2.72 -11.88 -2.51
C ALA A 411 -3.79 -12.81 -3.12
N GLU A 412 -3.37 -13.82 -3.89
CA GLU A 412 -4.25 -14.85 -4.44
C GLU A 412 -4.57 -15.94 -3.41
N ASP A 413 -5.55 -16.77 -3.75
CA ASP A 413 -5.86 -17.96 -2.96
C ASP A 413 -4.67 -18.93 -2.93
N ALA A 414 -4.28 -19.33 -1.73
CA ALA A 414 -3.15 -20.22 -1.48
C ALA A 414 -3.51 -21.34 -0.49
N PRO A 415 -2.85 -22.52 -0.57
CA PRO A 415 -3.06 -23.62 0.38
C PRO A 415 -2.68 -23.27 1.82
N VAL A 416 -1.66 -22.44 1.99
CA VAL A 416 -1.26 -21.86 3.28
C VAL A 416 -1.63 -20.39 3.29
N ARG A 417 -2.37 -19.97 4.30
CA ARG A 417 -2.80 -18.58 4.49
C ARG A 417 -2.32 -18.01 5.81
N VAL A 418 -2.26 -16.69 5.88
CA VAL A 418 -1.97 -15.94 7.10
C VAL A 418 -3.19 -15.13 7.49
N LEU A 419 -3.51 -15.15 8.77
CA LEU A 419 -4.56 -14.30 9.34
C LEU A 419 -4.04 -13.71 10.64
N PHE A 420 -3.56 -12.46 10.56
CA PHE A 420 -2.97 -11.73 11.69
C PHE A 420 -3.87 -10.59 12.15
N GLY A 421 -3.79 -10.24 13.43
CA GLY A 421 -4.43 -9.05 13.97
C GLY A 421 -5.95 -9.06 13.85
N GLN A 422 -6.51 -7.87 13.63
CA GLN A 422 -7.95 -7.62 13.53
C GLN A 422 -8.59 -8.22 12.26
N LEU A 423 -7.80 -8.69 11.29
CA LEU A 423 -8.33 -9.36 10.10
C LEU A 423 -9.14 -10.62 10.46
N ALA A 424 -8.89 -11.20 11.65
CA ALA A 424 -9.69 -12.28 12.19
C ALA A 424 -11.17 -11.90 12.46
N TRP A 425 -11.55 -10.62 12.49
CA TRP A 425 -12.96 -10.20 12.52
C TRP A 425 -13.62 -10.08 11.14
N VAL A 426 -12.82 -9.95 10.09
CA VAL A 426 -13.31 -9.61 8.74
C VAL A 426 -14.06 -10.77 8.07
N TYR A 427 -13.73 -12.00 8.44
CA TYR A 427 -14.30 -13.19 7.84
C TYR A 427 -15.43 -13.76 8.69
N ASP A 428 -16.54 -14.12 8.04
CA ASP A 428 -17.61 -14.87 8.70
C ASP A 428 -17.12 -16.27 9.17
N ASP A 429 -17.93 -16.92 9.99
CA ASP A 429 -17.56 -18.20 10.58
C ASP A 429 -17.31 -19.30 9.54
N ASP A 430 -18.02 -19.29 8.42
CA ASP A 430 -17.87 -20.32 7.38
C ASP A 430 -16.59 -20.12 6.57
N ALA A 431 -16.23 -18.86 6.29
CA ALA A 431 -14.94 -18.50 5.73
C ALA A 431 -13.80 -18.90 6.66
N VAL A 432 -13.92 -18.63 7.97
CA VAL A 432 -12.94 -19.09 8.97
C VAL A 432 -12.83 -20.61 8.99
N ARG A 433 -13.95 -21.36 8.97
CA ARG A 433 -13.92 -22.83 8.88
C ARG A 433 -13.22 -23.33 7.62
N ARG A 434 -13.45 -22.68 6.46
CA ARG A 434 -12.76 -23.02 5.20
C ARG A 434 -11.26 -22.76 5.29
N MET A 435 -10.83 -21.68 5.94
CA MET A 435 -9.41 -21.41 6.18
C MET A 435 -8.79 -22.45 7.12
N LEU A 436 -9.47 -22.75 8.23
CA LEU A 436 -9.03 -23.74 9.22
C LEU A 436 -9.04 -25.18 8.70
N ALA A 437 -9.70 -25.47 7.58
CA ALA A 437 -9.63 -26.77 6.91
C ALA A 437 -8.35 -26.93 6.05
N GLY A 438 -7.62 -25.84 5.78
CA GLY A 438 -6.34 -25.82 5.08
C GLY A 438 -5.15 -25.56 6.02
N GLY A 439 -4.08 -24.97 5.50
CA GLY A 439 -2.96 -24.48 6.31
C GLY A 439 -3.20 -23.02 6.72
N VAL A 440 -3.17 -22.70 8.02
CA VAL A 440 -3.26 -21.31 8.49
C VAL A 440 -2.20 -20.96 9.54
N LEU A 441 -1.57 -19.81 9.34
CA LEU A 441 -0.67 -19.17 10.30
C LEU A 441 -1.38 -18.00 10.98
N LEU A 442 -1.42 -18.01 12.31
CA LEU A 442 -2.05 -17.00 13.15
C LEU A 442 -1.04 -16.31 14.06
N ASP A 443 -1.26 -15.03 14.32
CA ASP A 443 -0.59 -14.31 15.41
C ASP A 443 -1.43 -14.41 16.69
N GLY A 444 -0.90 -13.87 17.77
CA GLY A 444 -1.53 -13.94 19.09
C GLY A 444 -2.89 -13.24 19.12
N THR A 445 -3.01 -12.12 18.40
CA THR A 445 -4.25 -11.33 18.32
C THR A 445 -5.35 -12.12 17.60
N ALA A 446 -5.05 -12.68 16.43
CA ALA A 446 -6.01 -13.47 15.67
C ALA A 446 -6.40 -14.75 16.43
N ALA A 447 -5.46 -15.43 17.09
CA ALA A 447 -5.77 -16.58 17.93
C ALA A 447 -6.71 -16.24 19.09
N HIS A 448 -6.52 -15.08 19.72
CA HIS A 448 -7.42 -14.58 20.76
C HIS A 448 -8.83 -14.29 20.22
N ILE A 449 -8.93 -13.58 19.10
CA ILE A 449 -10.21 -13.29 18.43
C ILE A 449 -10.94 -14.57 18.04
N LEU A 450 -10.25 -15.53 17.42
CA LEU A 450 -10.86 -16.79 17.02
C LEU A 450 -11.26 -17.65 18.22
N THR A 451 -10.52 -17.58 19.33
CA THR A 451 -10.93 -18.19 20.62
C THR A 451 -12.24 -17.57 21.11
N GLU A 452 -12.36 -16.24 21.13
CA GLU A 452 -13.59 -15.53 21.52
C GLU A 452 -14.77 -15.93 20.63
N ARG A 453 -14.52 -16.15 19.34
CA ARG A 453 -15.51 -16.60 18.36
C ARG A 453 -15.86 -18.10 18.45
N GLY A 454 -15.28 -18.85 19.40
CA GLY A 454 -15.61 -20.26 19.62
C GLY A 454 -14.85 -21.26 18.75
N PHE A 455 -13.70 -20.86 18.17
CA PHE A 455 -12.88 -21.74 17.33
C PHE A 455 -11.74 -22.47 18.07
N ALA A 456 -11.61 -22.34 19.39
CA ALA A 456 -10.50 -22.91 20.17
C ALA A 456 -10.23 -24.39 19.88
N ASP A 457 -11.27 -25.22 19.78
CA ASP A 457 -11.16 -26.66 19.47
C ASP A 457 -10.53 -26.93 18.09
N LEU A 458 -10.64 -26.00 17.15
CA LEU A 458 -10.04 -26.08 15.82
C LEU A 458 -8.64 -25.46 15.76
N LEU A 459 -8.24 -24.69 16.78
CA LEU A 459 -6.90 -24.10 16.90
C LEU A 459 -5.93 -25.02 17.66
N GLY A 460 -6.45 -25.91 18.52
CA GLY A 460 -5.63 -26.70 19.45
C GLY A 460 -5.04 -25.86 20.59
N VAL A 461 -5.55 -24.65 20.78
CA VAL A 461 -5.12 -23.71 21.81
C VAL A 461 -6.28 -22.81 22.22
N THR A 462 -6.28 -22.43 23.49
CA THR A 462 -7.10 -21.32 23.99
C THR A 462 -6.18 -20.13 24.26
N ALA A 463 -6.37 -19.03 23.53
CA ALA A 463 -5.67 -17.78 23.78
C ALA A 463 -6.44 -16.95 24.83
N THR A 464 -6.02 -17.05 26.10
CA THR A 464 -6.82 -16.58 27.24
C THR A 464 -6.79 -15.07 27.48
N ALA A 465 -5.75 -14.40 26.99
CA ALA A 465 -5.56 -12.96 27.13
C ALA A 465 -4.53 -12.46 26.11
N VAL A 466 -4.57 -11.18 25.78
CA VAL A 466 -3.48 -10.45 25.14
C VAL A 466 -2.91 -9.48 26.18
N GLU A 467 -1.70 -9.78 26.69
CA GLU A 467 -1.07 -9.00 27.75
C GLU A 467 -0.08 -8.00 27.12
N ARG A 468 -0.31 -6.70 27.34
CA ARG A 468 0.61 -5.64 26.90
C ARG A 468 1.89 -5.65 27.73
N ARG A 469 3.01 -5.30 27.10
CA ARG A 469 4.31 -5.18 27.79
C ARG A 469 4.25 -4.12 28.88
N ASP A 470 3.97 -2.89 28.45
CA ASP A 470 3.77 -1.74 29.33
C ASP A 470 2.27 -1.69 29.64
N ALA A 471 1.87 -2.30 30.76
CA ALA A 471 0.46 -2.29 31.17
C ALA A 471 0.02 -0.84 31.50
N ASP A 472 -1.25 -0.51 31.25
CA ASP A 472 -1.85 0.79 31.60
C ASP A 472 -1.86 1.06 33.13
N ALA A 473 -1.52 0.05 33.94
CA ALA A 473 -1.24 0.14 35.37
C ALA A 473 0.24 -0.23 35.66
N PRO A 474 1.07 0.70 36.18
CA PRO A 474 2.50 0.47 36.48
C PRO A 474 2.81 -0.68 37.45
N SER A 475 1.79 -1.23 38.13
CA SER A 475 1.97 -2.24 39.17
C SER A 475 2.06 -3.68 38.66
N ARG A 476 1.79 -3.94 37.37
CA ARG A 476 1.89 -5.28 36.75
C ARG A 476 2.21 -5.21 35.23
N PRO A 477 3.42 -4.80 34.82
CA PRO A 477 3.84 -4.95 33.43
C PRO A 477 3.83 -6.44 33.03
N GLY A 478 3.64 -6.73 31.74
CA GLY A 478 3.73 -8.08 31.21
C GLY A 478 5.12 -8.66 31.50
N PRO A 479 5.24 -9.83 32.16
CA PRO A 479 6.53 -10.29 32.69
C PRO A 479 7.39 -11.04 31.65
N TYR A 480 7.01 -11.03 30.37
CA TYR A 480 7.68 -11.80 29.32
C TYR A 480 8.95 -11.11 28.81
N ALA A 481 9.94 -11.90 28.39
CA ALA A 481 11.16 -11.35 27.80
C ALA A 481 11.78 -12.25 26.72
N LEU A 482 11.77 -13.56 26.93
CA LEU A 482 12.45 -14.53 26.08
C LEU A 482 11.48 -15.59 25.57
N GLU A 483 11.81 -16.17 24.43
CA GLU A 483 11.14 -17.33 23.83
C GLU A 483 12.16 -18.48 23.74
N GLU A 484 12.01 -19.49 24.59
CA GLU A 484 12.84 -20.69 24.68
C GLU A 484 12.43 -21.69 23.58
N VAL A 485 13.40 -22.19 22.79
CA VAL A 485 13.18 -23.24 21.79
C VAL A 485 13.19 -24.62 22.45
N LEU A 486 12.14 -25.41 22.19
CA LEU A 486 11.94 -26.73 22.80
C LEU A 486 12.34 -27.87 21.84
N PRO A 487 12.72 -29.06 22.38
CA PRO A 487 13.08 -30.24 21.57
C PRO A 487 12.03 -30.69 20.57
N ALA A 488 10.75 -30.44 20.87
CA ALA A 488 9.63 -30.80 20.01
C ALA A 488 9.62 -30.05 18.65
N ALA A 489 10.45 -29.01 18.49
CA ALA A 489 10.63 -28.36 17.20
C ALA A 489 11.41 -29.22 16.20
N GLY A 490 12.19 -30.22 16.65
CA GLY A 490 13.14 -30.94 15.79
C GLY A 490 14.41 -30.13 15.52
N PHE A 491 14.79 -29.30 16.48
CA PHE A 491 15.93 -28.40 16.43
C PHE A 491 17.17 -29.09 17.04
N ASP A 492 18.35 -28.88 16.48
CA ASP A 492 19.60 -29.43 17.06
C ASP A 492 20.14 -28.58 18.23
N ASN A 493 19.65 -27.35 18.42
CA ASN A 493 20.05 -26.44 19.51
C ASN A 493 18.94 -26.24 20.56
N ASP A 494 18.57 -27.32 21.23
CA ASP A 494 17.60 -27.27 22.32
C ASP A 494 18.05 -26.33 23.45
N GLY A 495 17.15 -25.46 23.92
CA GLY A 495 17.41 -24.52 25.03
C GLY A 495 17.96 -23.16 24.62
N ASP A 496 18.04 -22.85 23.32
CA ASP A 496 18.35 -21.51 22.83
C ASP A 496 17.16 -20.54 23.06
N TYR A 497 17.49 -19.25 23.14
CA TYR A 497 16.52 -18.19 23.43
C TYR A 497 16.44 -17.18 22.30
N LEU A 498 15.21 -16.88 21.89
CA LEU A 498 14.86 -15.76 21.05
C LEU A 498 14.38 -14.58 21.91
N SER A 499 14.59 -13.36 21.43
CA SER A 499 14.05 -12.18 22.11
C SER A 499 12.61 -11.91 21.64
N VAL A 500 11.69 -11.86 22.59
CA VAL A 500 10.33 -11.31 22.40
C VAL A 500 10.13 -10.01 23.18
N ASN A 501 11.21 -9.47 23.75
CA ASN A 501 11.19 -8.27 24.58
C ASN A 501 10.74 -7.01 23.82
N VAL A 502 10.79 -7.02 22.49
CA VAL A 502 10.34 -5.91 21.63
C VAL A 502 8.84 -5.95 21.34
N GLN A 503 8.15 -7.05 21.67
CA GLN A 503 6.73 -7.20 21.35
C GLN A 503 5.85 -6.27 22.20
N PRO A 504 4.94 -5.50 21.58
CA PRO A 504 4.06 -4.58 22.30
C PRO A 504 3.05 -5.32 23.20
N ALA A 505 2.66 -6.53 22.79
CA ALA A 505 1.86 -7.46 23.58
C ALA A 505 2.20 -8.91 23.20
N LEU A 506 1.84 -9.86 24.07
CA LEU A 506 1.82 -11.29 23.75
C LEU A 506 0.47 -11.91 24.12
N ALA A 507 0.02 -12.85 23.30
CA ALA A 507 -1.13 -13.70 23.64
C ALA A 507 -0.70 -14.81 24.60
N ARG A 508 -1.48 -15.00 25.67
CA ARG A 508 -1.28 -16.12 26.60
C ARG A 508 -1.94 -17.37 26.06
N LEU A 509 -1.11 -18.22 25.45
CA LEU A 509 -1.52 -19.45 24.78
C LEU A 509 -1.55 -20.64 25.75
N ARG A 510 -2.70 -21.33 25.82
CA ARG A 510 -2.88 -22.59 26.55
C ARG A 510 -3.21 -23.73 25.57
N PRO A 511 -2.21 -24.50 25.12
CA PRO A 511 -2.41 -25.56 24.14
C PRO A 511 -3.16 -26.77 24.75
N VAL A 512 -3.89 -27.50 23.93
CA VAL A 512 -4.41 -28.83 24.29
C VAL A 512 -3.27 -29.87 24.32
N PRO A 513 -3.40 -31.00 25.03
CA PRO A 513 -2.34 -32.01 25.12
C PRO A 513 -1.84 -32.55 23.78
N GLU A 514 -2.70 -32.59 22.77
CA GLU A 514 -2.41 -33.08 21.43
C GLU A 514 -1.68 -32.06 20.53
N ALA A 515 -1.64 -30.78 20.95
CA ALA A 515 -0.92 -29.75 20.22
C ALA A 515 0.58 -29.82 20.50
N GLN A 516 1.40 -29.58 19.47
CA GLN A 516 2.85 -29.59 19.61
C GLN A 516 3.33 -28.17 19.92
N VAL A 517 4.02 -28.02 21.04
CA VAL A 517 4.61 -26.75 21.48
C VAL A 517 6.07 -26.72 21.06
N TRP A 518 6.42 -25.84 20.13
CA TRP A 518 7.79 -25.71 19.62
C TRP A 518 8.62 -24.72 20.43
N THR A 519 7.99 -23.71 21.01
CA THR A 519 8.68 -22.75 21.87
C THR A 519 7.83 -22.38 23.09
N ARG A 520 8.49 -21.86 24.12
CA ARG A 520 7.85 -21.40 25.36
C ARG A 520 8.27 -19.96 25.66
N ILE A 521 7.30 -19.11 25.99
CA ILE A 521 7.59 -17.77 26.51
C ILE A 521 7.98 -17.88 27.98
N VAL A 522 9.08 -17.24 28.36
CA VAL A 522 9.58 -17.19 29.73
C VAL A 522 9.82 -15.75 30.18
N THR A 523 9.81 -15.55 31.49
CA THR A 523 10.15 -14.27 32.13
C THR A 523 11.67 -14.03 32.09
N PRO A 524 12.17 -12.82 32.43
CA PRO A 524 13.61 -12.60 32.63
C PRO A 524 14.25 -13.55 33.66
N ALA A 525 13.47 -14.09 34.60
CA ALA A 525 13.91 -15.08 35.58
C ALA A 525 13.82 -16.52 35.06
N LEU A 526 13.52 -16.72 33.77
CA LEU A 526 13.33 -18.00 33.10
C LEU A 526 12.12 -18.81 33.63
N GLU A 527 11.16 -18.14 34.24
CA GLU A 527 9.92 -18.80 34.68
C GLU A 527 8.97 -18.96 33.49
N PRO A 528 8.33 -20.14 33.30
CA PRO A 528 7.34 -20.35 32.27
C PRO A 528 6.18 -19.35 32.36
N TRP A 529 5.91 -18.66 31.25
CA TRP A 529 4.77 -17.74 31.13
C TRP A 529 3.64 -18.33 30.27
N GLY A 530 3.97 -18.99 29.16
CA GLY A 530 2.99 -19.57 28.24
C GLY A 530 3.65 -20.24 27.04
N ALA A 531 2.88 -20.88 26.17
CA ALA A 531 3.41 -21.37 24.90
C ALA A 531 3.75 -20.19 23.98
N GLY A 532 4.85 -20.29 23.23
CA GLY A 532 5.29 -19.29 22.25
C GLY A 532 4.80 -19.61 20.85
N ARG A 533 5.21 -20.76 20.32
CA ARG A 533 4.84 -21.27 18.99
C ARG A 533 4.23 -22.64 19.12
N VAL A 534 3.05 -22.80 18.54
CA VAL A 534 2.27 -24.04 18.63
C VAL A 534 1.84 -24.45 17.23
N VAL A 535 1.88 -25.76 16.96
CA VAL A 535 1.28 -26.35 15.76
C VAL A 535 0.26 -27.43 16.12
N PHE A 536 -0.81 -27.54 15.35
CA PHE A 536 -1.91 -28.47 15.60
C PHE A 536 -2.61 -28.89 14.30
N THR A 537 -2.95 -30.17 14.18
CA THR A 537 -3.82 -30.68 13.11
C THR A 537 -5.20 -30.86 13.69
N ASN A 538 -6.18 -30.11 13.18
CA ASN A 538 -7.51 -30.12 13.73
C ASN A 538 -8.39 -31.23 13.13
N ARG A 539 -9.58 -31.39 13.71
CA ARG A 539 -10.57 -32.40 13.28
C ARG A 539 -11.12 -32.21 11.85
N LEU A 540 -10.84 -31.09 11.18
CA LEU A 540 -11.19 -30.87 9.77
C LEU A 540 -10.07 -31.36 8.83
N GLY A 541 -8.93 -31.80 9.37
CA GLY A 541 -7.74 -32.15 8.61
C GLY A 541 -6.83 -30.96 8.29
N GLY A 542 -7.24 -29.75 8.68
CA GLY A 542 -6.42 -28.55 8.50
C GLY A 542 -5.32 -28.43 9.54
N ARG A 543 -4.27 -27.71 9.18
CA ARG A 543 -3.05 -27.53 9.96
C ARG A 543 -2.94 -26.07 10.39
N VAL A 544 -2.77 -25.85 11.68
CA VAL A 544 -2.77 -24.53 12.30
C VAL A 544 -1.42 -24.29 12.95
N GLY A 545 -0.82 -23.14 12.68
CA GLY A 545 0.41 -22.65 13.30
C GLY A 545 0.12 -21.33 13.98
N ILE A 546 0.56 -21.16 15.22
CA ILE A 546 0.18 -20.01 16.05
C ILE A 546 1.42 -19.45 16.74
N LEU A 547 1.60 -18.14 16.62
CA LEU A 547 2.61 -17.37 17.33
C LEU A 547 1.95 -16.64 18.50
N ALA A 548 2.60 -16.59 19.67
CA ALA A 548 2.16 -15.75 20.79
C ALA A 548 2.36 -14.25 20.50
N ALA A 549 3.32 -13.92 19.63
CA ALA A 549 3.59 -12.57 19.15
C ALA A 549 2.35 -11.92 18.55
N THR A 550 2.08 -10.65 18.89
CA THR A 550 0.98 -9.86 18.30
C THR A 550 1.46 -8.89 17.23
N ALA A 551 2.77 -8.66 17.12
CA ALA A 551 3.40 -7.91 16.04
C ALA A 551 4.57 -8.73 15.48
N PRO A 552 4.32 -9.83 14.73
CA PRO A 552 5.37 -10.74 14.30
C PRO A 552 6.49 -10.08 13.49
N ASP A 553 6.20 -9.00 12.76
CA ASP A 553 7.17 -8.21 12.01
C ASP A 553 8.20 -7.47 12.88
N GLU A 554 7.87 -7.25 14.16
CA GLU A 554 8.77 -6.68 15.16
C GLU A 554 9.63 -7.73 15.87
N LEU A 555 9.42 -9.03 15.63
CA LEU A 555 10.29 -10.07 16.22
C LEU A 555 11.75 -9.85 15.82
N ALA A 556 12.67 -10.20 16.72
CA ALA A 556 14.09 -10.13 16.43
C ALA A 556 14.44 -11.16 15.34
N TYR A 557 14.93 -10.69 14.19
CA TYR A 557 15.30 -11.55 13.08
C TYR A 557 16.63 -12.25 13.37
N SER A 558 16.63 -13.58 13.26
CA SER A 558 17.77 -14.47 13.47
C SER A 558 17.61 -15.73 12.61
N ASP A 559 18.67 -16.52 12.48
CA ASP A 559 18.64 -17.79 11.76
C ASP A 559 17.66 -18.79 12.40
N ASP A 560 17.60 -18.84 13.73
CA ASP A 560 16.65 -19.72 14.45
C ASP A 560 15.21 -19.28 14.21
N GLY A 561 14.96 -17.96 14.17
CA GLY A 561 13.65 -17.42 13.82
C GLY A 561 13.24 -17.74 12.38
N GLN A 562 14.19 -17.69 11.43
CA GLN A 562 13.98 -18.09 10.04
C GLN A 562 13.62 -19.57 9.96
N TRP A 563 14.39 -20.42 10.63
CA TRP A 563 14.19 -21.85 10.62
C TRP A 563 12.84 -22.25 11.25
N LEU A 564 12.46 -21.64 12.38
CA LEU A 564 11.17 -21.89 13.03
C LEU A 564 10.01 -21.51 12.11
N LEU A 565 10.10 -20.35 11.44
CA LEU A 565 9.08 -19.94 10.49
C LEU A 565 9.02 -20.89 9.29
N HIS A 566 10.16 -21.24 8.69
CA HIS A 566 10.23 -22.16 7.55
C HIS A 566 9.66 -23.53 7.91
N SER A 567 10.01 -24.06 9.08
CA SER A 567 9.47 -25.32 9.59
C SER A 567 7.96 -25.24 9.79
N MET A 568 7.45 -24.11 10.27
CA MET A 568 6.02 -23.89 10.43
C MET A 568 5.32 -23.84 9.06
N ILE A 569 5.88 -23.13 8.08
CA ILE A 569 5.32 -23.13 6.71
C ILE A 569 5.30 -24.54 6.13
N ARG A 570 6.37 -25.32 6.28
CA ARG A 570 6.40 -26.72 5.85
C ARG A 570 5.36 -27.59 6.53
N TYR A 571 5.17 -27.41 7.83
CA TYR A 571 4.08 -28.08 8.55
C TYR A 571 2.73 -27.74 7.94
N LEU A 572 2.47 -26.45 7.69
CA LEU A 572 1.21 -25.95 7.15
C LEU A 572 0.94 -26.41 5.71
N GLU A 573 1.98 -26.59 4.89
CA GLU A 573 1.84 -27.00 3.48
C GLU A 573 1.32 -28.42 3.28
N GLY A 574 1.43 -29.30 4.28
CA GLY A 574 0.97 -30.67 4.10
C GLY A 574 2.10 -31.68 3.96
N ASP A 575 1.77 -32.77 3.28
CA ASP A 575 2.71 -33.84 2.94
C ASP A 575 3.40 -33.59 1.59
N ALA A 576 2.99 -32.55 0.87
CA ALA A 576 3.49 -32.17 -0.45
C ALA A 576 3.88 -30.69 -0.48
N PRO A 577 4.95 -30.28 0.22
CA PRO A 577 5.45 -28.91 0.18
C PRO A 577 5.85 -28.52 -1.26
N SER A 578 5.58 -27.27 -1.60
CA SER A 578 5.73 -26.76 -2.97
C SER A 578 6.33 -25.35 -3.03
N LEU A 579 6.26 -24.59 -1.93
CA LEU A 579 6.78 -23.25 -1.88
C LEU A 579 8.32 -23.26 -1.79
N PRO A 580 9.04 -22.49 -2.63
CA PRO A 580 10.47 -22.29 -2.47
C PRO A 580 10.72 -21.40 -1.24
N LEU A 581 11.43 -21.95 -0.26
CA LEU A 581 11.89 -21.20 0.92
C LEU A 581 13.35 -20.80 0.73
N ILE A 582 13.67 -19.52 0.97
CA ILE A 582 14.95 -18.92 0.63
C ILE A 582 15.79 -18.69 1.88
N THR A 583 17.02 -19.21 1.87
CA THR A 583 18.03 -19.04 2.93
C THR A 583 19.37 -18.60 2.33
N GLY A 584 20.44 -18.52 3.12
CA GLY A 584 21.79 -18.19 2.64
C GLY A 584 22.17 -16.70 2.76
N GLY A 585 21.35 -15.93 3.47
CA GLY A 585 21.62 -14.56 3.90
C GLY A 585 20.40 -13.95 4.58
N PRO A 586 20.59 -12.91 5.41
CA PRO A 586 19.48 -12.17 6.00
C PRO A 586 18.73 -11.37 4.94
N HIS A 587 17.40 -11.25 5.10
CA HIS A 587 16.56 -10.37 4.28
C HIS A 587 16.63 -10.66 2.76
N LEU A 588 16.73 -11.93 2.40
CA LEU A 588 16.50 -12.38 1.03
C LEU A 588 14.99 -12.37 0.76
N ILE A 589 14.55 -11.49 -0.14
CA ILE A 589 13.14 -11.18 -0.39
C ILE A 589 12.70 -11.86 -1.70
N PRO A 590 11.95 -12.97 -1.64
CA PRO A 590 11.48 -13.67 -2.82
C PRO A 590 10.21 -13.06 -3.40
N ARG A 591 10.10 -13.12 -4.73
CA ARG A 591 8.85 -13.01 -5.47
C ARG A 591 8.71 -14.22 -6.37
N LEU A 592 7.62 -14.96 -6.20
CA LEU A 592 7.31 -16.13 -7.02
C LEU A 592 6.07 -15.85 -7.87
N ALA A 593 6.18 -16.08 -9.17
CA ALA A 593 5.12 -15.86 -10.13
C ALA A 593 4.95 -17.06 -11.07
N ARG A 594 3.71 -17.28 -11.51
CA ARG A 594 3.38 -18.21 -12.59
C ARG A 594 3.46 -17.48 -13.92
N THR A 595 4.13 -18.07 -14.90
CA THR A 595 4.13 -17.64 -16.30
C THR A 595 3.33 -18.64 -17.13
N GLY A 596 3.10 -18.38 -18.43
CA GLY A 596 2.41 -19.32 -19.31
C GLY A 596 3.20 -20.61 -19.57
N THR A 597 4.54 -20.57 -19.44
CA THR A 597 5.41 -21.74 -19.69
C THR A 597 6.03 -22.36 -18.43
N GLY A 598 5.93 -21.72 -17.27
CA GLY A 598 6.57 -22.20 -16.04
C GLY A 598 6.42 -21.23 -14.88
N TRP A 599 7.42 -21.18 -14.01
CA TRP A 599 7.45 -20.31 -12.83
C TRP A 599 8.68 -19.40 -12.87
N GLN A 600 8.53 -18.19 -12.34
CA GLN A 600 9.59 -17.22 -12.18
C GLN A 600 9.82 -16.94 -10.70
N LEU A 601 11.02 -17.22 -10.20
CA LEU A 601 11.47 -16.85 -8.86
C LEU A 601 12.53 -15.75 -8.97
N ALA A 602 12.22 -14.56 -8.45
CA ALA A 602 13.19 -13.50 -8.25
C ALA A 602 13.52 -13.40 -6.75
N VAL A 603 14.78 -13.18 -6.39
CA VAL A 603 15.22 -13.00 -5.00
C VAL A 603 16.03 -11.72 -4.92
N ALA A 604 15.54 -10.73 -4.19
CA ALA A 604 16.27 -9.51 -3.91
C ALA A 604 17.09 -9.64 -2.62
N ASN A 605 18.31 -9.11 -2.63
CA ASN A 605 19.13 -9.01 -1.42
C ASN A 605 18.81 -7.71 -0.67
N GLY A 606 18.11 -7.81 0.46
CA GLY A 606 17.82 -6.68 1.34
C GLY A 606 18.96 -6.34 2.31
N SER A 607 20.05 -7.10 2.31
CA SER A 607 21.24 -6.83 3.11
C SER A 607 22.25 -5.95 2.35
N PRO A 608 22.98 -5.04 3.01
CA PRO A 608 24.15 -4.41 2.41
C PRO A 608 25.29 -5.40 2.13
N ASP A 609 25.31 -6.53 2.84
CA ASP A 609 26.31 -7.58 2.65
C ASP A 609 25.95 -8.49 1.48
N PRO A 610 26.93 -9.07 0.77
CA PRO A 610 26.68 -10.11 -0.22
C PRO A 610 25.94 -11.30 0.40
N ALA A 611 25.02 -11.89 -0.36
CA ALA A 611 24.29 -13.09 0.03
C ALA A 611 24.41 -14.17 -1.04
N PHE A 612 24.26 -15.43 -0.63
CA PHE A 612 24.29 -16.60 -1.52
C PHE A 612 22.97 -17.35 -1.39
N PRO A 613 21.93 -16.95 -2.14
CA PRO A 613 20.60 -17.53 -2.01
C PRO A 613 20.61 -19.06 -2.18
N ARG A 614 19.99 -19.75 -1.23
CA ARG A 614 19.75 -21.20 -1.27
C ARG A 614 18.26 -21.43 -1.31
N ILE A 615 17.81 -22.11 -2.37
CA ILE A 615 16.40 -22.45 -2.57
C ILE A 615 16.16 -23.83 -1.97
N ARG A 616 15.21 -23.91 -1.02
CA ARG A 616 14.68 -25.16 -0.49
C ARG A 616 13.30 -25.37 -1.10
N LEU A 617 13.14 -26.46 -1.88
CA LEU A 617 11.85 -26.88 -2.41
C LEU A 617 11.10 -27.75 -1.41
#